data_AF-A0A954RJQ6-F1
#
_entry.id   AF-A0A954RJQ6-F1
#
_cell.length_a   1.000
_cell.length_b   1.000
_cell.length_c   1.000
_cell.angle_alpha   90.00
_cell.angle_beta   90.00
_cell.angle_gamma   90.00
#
_symmetry.space_group_name_H-M   'P 1'
#
loop_
_entity.id
_entity.type
_entity.pdbx_description
1 polymer ?
#
loop_
_entity_poly.entity_id
_entity_poly.type
_entity_poly.pdbx_seq_one_letter_code
_entity_poly.pdbx_strand_id
1 'polypeptide(L)'
;MSTCARDRRAALYFADQDWFFTMLRSELWQLQAEARQLGLVPSCRLNGSSDIPWAELHRDFLCEFDAIQFYDYTKVKSQMNGFLSRSTSNSSWPTNYHLTLSADASQRSVATQYLQSGGNVALVFSPELPSSWWGYPVLDGDQSDARFLDPTGTIVGLRAKGRAQVDTDHFVIRPCPNCGPVGPEMQLTGFDTTTQHSLTHACLRCGHHVVSKWTLRGSNEQPDPSSNPIVSPAVIC
;
A
#
# COMPACT_ATOMS: atom_id res chain seq x y z
N MET A 1 -11.81 18.49 14.63
CA MET A 1 -10.74 17.55 15.07
C MET A 1 -10.91 16.27 14.27
N SER A 2 -9.85 15.73 13.66
CA SER A 2 -9.98 14.47 12.93
C SER A 2 -10.39 13.35 13.89
N THR A 3 -11.42 12.59 13.50
CA THR A 3 -11.97 11.48 14.30
C THR A 3 -11.18 10.18 14.10
N CYS A 4 -10.32 10.08 13.08
CA CYS A 4 -9.53 8.88 12.82
C CYS A 4 -8.27 8.81 13.70
N ALA A 5 -7.98 7.66 14.30
CA ALA A 5 -6.81 7.45 15.14
C ALA A 5 -5.47 7.74 14.42
N ARG A 6 -5.39 7.45 13.11
CA ARG A 6 -4.20 7.69 12.28
C ARG A 6 -3.85 9.17 12.20
N ASP A 7 -4.85 10.02 11.96
CA ASP A 7 -4.65 11.47 11.84
C ASP A 7 -4.29 12.10 13.17
N ARG A 8 -4.83 11.59 14.29
CA ARG A 8 -4.43 12.04 15.63
C ARG A 8 -2.99 11.69 15.95
N ARG A 9 -2.56 10.48 15.58
CA ARG A 9 -1.16 10.02 15.75
C ARG A 9 -0.21 10.88 14.91
N ALA A 10 -0.56 11.18 13.67
CA ALA A 10 0.20 12.09 12.82
C ALA A 10 0.25 13.52 13.41
N ALA A 11 -0.90 14.05 13.85
CA ALA A 11 -0.96 15.38 14.47
C ALA A 11 -0.10 15.46 15.74
N LEU A 12 -0.07 14.38 16.54
CA LEU A 12 0.75 14.32 17.75
C LEU A 12 2.24 14.41 17.42
N TYR A 13 2.71 13.67 16.39
CA TYR A 13 4.10 13.73 15.95
C TYR A 13 4.54 15.17 15.61
N PHE A 14 3.66 15.96 14.97
CA PHE A 14 3.97 17.35 14.61
C PHE A 14 3.80 18.35 15.76
N ALA A 15 2.92 18.06 16.72
CA ALA A 15 2.63 18.97 17.82
C ALA A 15 3.55 18.79 19.03
N ASP A 16 3.90 17.54 19.35
CA ASP A 16 4.72 17.17 20.51
C ASP A 16 5.46 15.86 20.21
N GLN A 17 6.63 16.01 19.59
CA GLN A 17 7.43 14.89 19.11
C GLN A 17 7.99 14.04 20.27
N ASP A 18 8.34 14.66 21.39
CA ASP A 18 8.86 13.97 22.58
C ASP A 18 7.79 13.08 23.19
N TRP A 19 6.58 13.61 23.35
CA TRP A 19 5.45 12.82 23.84
C TRP A 19 5.05 11.72 22.85
N PHE A 20 5.06 12.01 21.55
CA PHE A 20 4.82 11.01 20.52
C PHE A 20 5.78 9.82 20.66
N PHE A 21 7.10 10.07 20.77
CA PHE A 21 8.08 8.99 20.91
C PHE A 21 7.99 8.28 22.25
N THR A 22 7.62 8.98 23.32
CA THR A 22 7.38 8.35 24.63
C THR A 22 6.25 7.32 24.54
N MET A 23 5.13 7.69 23.91
CA MET A 23 3.99 6.79 23.68
C MET A 23 4.38 5.64 22.74
N LEU A 24 5.03 5.96 21.62
CA LEU A 24 5.44 4.96 20.63
C LEU A 24 6.38 3.91 21.21
N ARG A 25 7.38 4.30 22.01
CA ARG A 25 8.29 3.35 22.68
C ARG A 25 7.53 2.38 23.58
N SER A 26 6.59 2.90 24.37
CA SER A 26 5.75 2.07 25.25
C SER A 26 4.96 1.04 24.46
N GLU A 27 4.34 1.45 23.35
CA GLU A 27 3.61 0.55 22.44
C GLU A 27 4.53 -0.53 21.84
N LEU A 28 5.71 -0.15 21.36
CA LEU A 28 6.66 -1.08 20.73
C LEU A 28 7.27 -2.08 21.72
N TRP A 29 7.56 -1.68 22.96
CA TRP A 29 8.00 -2.62 24.01
C TRP A 29 6.89 -3.62 24.36
N GLN A 30 5.64 -3.18 24.43
CA GLN A 30 4.51 -4.07 24.67
C GLN A 30 4.34 -5.07 23.53
N LEU A 31 4.40 -4.59 22.28
CA LEU A 31 4.35 -5.44 21.08
C LEU A 31 5.46 -6.50 21.11
N GLN A 32 6.70 -6.10 21.42
CA GLN A 32 7.83 -7.02 21.49
C GLN A 32 7.65 -8.07 22.61
N ALA A 33 7.17 -7.66 23.79
CA ALA A 33 6.93 -8.56 24.91
C ALA A 33 5.82 -9.57 24.59
N GLU A 34 4.71 -9.12 23.99
CA GLU A 34 3.60 -9.99 23.58
C GLU A 34 4.04 -10.98 22.49
N ALA A 35 4.70 -10.49 21.44
CA ALA A 35 5.21 -11.35 20.37
C ALA A 35 6.18 -12.41 20.92
N ARG A 36 7.05 -12.06 21.87
CA ARG A 36 7.95 -13.01 22.54
C ARG A 36 7.19 -14.08 23.33
N GLN A 37 6.11 -13.73 24.03
CA GLN A 37 5.28 -14.69 24.76
C GLN A 37 4.57 -15.67 23.81
N LEU A 38 4.13 -15.18 22.66
CA LEU A 38 3.42 -15.96 21.65
C LEU A 38 4.35 -16.72 20.69
N GLY A 39 5.67 -16.48 20.75
CA GLY A 39 6.64 -17.06 19.82
C GLY A 39 6.51 -16.52 18.39
N LEU A 40 6.05 -15.28 18.24
CA LEU A 40 5.81 -14.61 16.95
C LEU A 40 6.89 -13.55 16.69
N VAL A 41 7.03 -13.12 15.43
CA VAL A 41 7.89 -11.99 15.06
C VAL A 41 7.05 -10.70 15.16
N PRO A 42 7.46 -9.71 15.98
CA PRO A 42 6.75 -8.44 16.06
C PRO A 42 6.98 -7.63 14.79
N SER A 43 5.91 -7.03 14.26
CA SER A 43 5.99 -6.17 13.08
C SER A 43 5.11 -4.93 13.23
N CYS A 44 5.56 -3.81 12.68
CA CYS A 44 4.87 -2.52 12.84
C CYS A 44 4.93 -1.68 11.56
N ARG A 45 3.77 -1.18 11.14
CA ARG A 45 3.66 -0.18 10.09
C ARG A 45 3.53 1.21 10.69
N LEU A 46 4.55 2.04 10.52
CA LEU A 46 4.59 3.35 11.16
C LEU A 46 3.76 4.40 10.40
N ASN A 47 3.74 4.35 9.07
CA ASN A 47 2.93 5.26 8.26
C ASN A 47 1.52 4.71 8.01
N GLY A 48 0.54 5.48 8.49
CA GLY A 48 -0.85 5.39 8.07
C GLY A 48 -1.18 6.39 6.97
N SER A 49 -1.21 7.68 7.31
CA SER A 49 -1.55 8.81 6.42
C SER A 49 -0.51 9.94 6.42
N SER A 50 0.57 9.80 7.19
CA SER A 50 1.54 10.86 7.48
C SER A 50 2.72 10.94 6.50
N ASP A 51 3.03 9.83 5.81
CA ASP A 51 4.17 9.70 4.87
C ASP A 51 5.52 10.20 5.44
N ILE A 52 5.78 9.98 6.73
CA ILE A 52 7.03 10.38 7.41
C ILE A 52 8.18 9.50 6.92
N PRO A 53 9.33 10.08 6.49
CA PRO A 53 10.49 9.32 6.05
C PRO A 53 11.30 8.77 7.24
N TRP A 54 10.75 7.75 7.93
CA TRP A 54 11.30 7.20 9.18
C TRP A 54 12.76 6.74 9.08
N ALA A 55 13.17 6.13 7.97
CA ALA A 55 14.56 5.67 7.79
C ALA A 55 15.57 6.82 7.78
N GLU A 56 15.15 7.99 7.28
CA GLU A 56 16.00 9.16 7.11
C GLU A 56 16.04 9.99 8.39
N LEU A 57 14.88 10.25 9.00
CA LEU A 57 14.76 11.12 10.16
C LEU A 57 15.03 10.42 11.49
N HIS A 58 14.71 9.12 11.58
CA HIS A 58 14.61 8.40 12.84
C HIS A 58 15.26 7.02 12.77
N ARG A 59 16.40 6.93 12.07
CA ARG A 59 17.16 5.69 11.91
C ARG A 59 17.49 5.03 13.24
N ASP A 60 18.06 5.81 14.16
CA ASP A 60 18.53 5.30 15.45
C ASP A 60 17.38 4.74 16.28
N PHE A 61 16.20 5.35 16.16
CA PHE A 61 14.97 4.85 16.77
C PHE A 61 14.53 3.50 16.18
N LEU A 62 14.59 3.32 14.86
CA LEU A 62 14.30 2.02 14.24
C LEU A 62 15.31 0.94 14.68
N CYS A 63 16.58 1.32 14.83
CA CYS A 63 17.64 0.42 15.31
C CYS A 63 17.54 0.11 16.81
N GLU A 64 16.93 0.98 17.62
CA GLU A 64 16.60 0.72 19.04
C GLU A 64 15.70 -0.53 19.18
N PHE A 65 14.84 -0.77 18.19
CA PHE A 65 13.89 -1.89 18.15
C PHE A 65 14.26 -2.91 17.06
N ASP A 66 15.51 -3.39 17.06
CA ASP A 66 16.06 -4.31 16.04
C ASP A 66 15.27 -5.63 15.87
N ALA A 67 14.60 -6.11 16.92
CA ALA A 67 13.75 -7.29 16.88
C ALA A 67 12.39 -7.07 16.18
N ILE A 68 11.99 -5.81 15.99
CA ILE A 68 10.73 -5.45 15.33
C ILE A 68 11.00 -5.26 13.83
N GLN A 69 10.22 -5.97 13.01
CA GLN A 69 10.20 -5.74 11.58
C GLN A 69 9.29 -4.55 11.26
N PHE A 70 9.91 -3.41 10.94
CA PHE A 70 9.20 -2.26 10.42
C PHE A 70 8.93 -2.42 8.93
N TYR A 71 7.83 -1.87 8.46
CA TYR A 71 7.56 -1.79 7.03
C TYR A 71 6.62 -0.63 6.70
N ASP A 72 6.70 -0.11 5.48
CA ASP A 72 5.85 0.99 5.03
C ASP A 72 5.68 1.01 3.50
N TYR A 73 4.75 1.83 3.06
CA TYR A 73 4.58 2.19 1.66
C TYR A 73 5.16 3.58 1.43
N THR A 74 5.78 3.81 0.27
CA THR A 74 6.28 5.14 -0.10
C THR A 74 5.93 5.48 -1.54
N LYS A 75 5.55 6.73 -1.78
CA LYS A 75 5.51 7.31 -3.14
C LYS A 75 6.81 8.05 -3.49
N VAL A 76 7.72 8.18 -2.53
CA VAL A 76 8.93 9.00 -2.62
C VAL A 76 10.08 8.15 -3.15
N LYS A 77 10.49 8.45 -4.39
CA LYS A 77 11.54 7.71 -5.12
C LYS A 77 12.89 7.68 -4.39
N SER A 78 13.28 8.77 -3.73
CA SER A 78 14.55 8.82 -2.99
C SER A 78 14.58 7.83 -1.82
N GLN A 79 13.48 7.67 -1.09
CA GLN A 79 13.36 6.67 -0.03
C GLN A 79 13.48 5.25 -0.59
N MET A 80 12.78 4.97 -1.69
CA MET A 80 12.86 3.65 -2.35
C MET A 80 14.27 3.36 -2.86
N ASN A 81 14.99 4.35 -3.39
CA ASN A 81 16.40 4.20 -3.78
C ASN A 81 17.29 3.88 -2.57
N GLY A 82 17.05 4.52 -1.43
CA GLY A 82 17.71 4.20 -0.16
C GLY A 82 17.48 2.74 0.22
N PHE A 83 16.23 2.29 0.22
CA PHE A 83 15.86 0.91 0.50
C PHE A 83 16.51 -0.09 -0.46
N LEU A 84 16.53 0.18 -1.76
CA LEU A 84 17.16 -0.71 -2.74
C LEU A 84 18.68 -0.79 -2.59
N SER A 85 19.32 0.27 -2.11
CA SER A 85 20.76 0.27 -1.84
C SER A 85 21.15 -0.34 -0.50
N ARG A 86 20.20 -0.87 0.30
CA ARG A 86 20.43 -1.46 1.64
C ARG A 86 21.48 -2.57 1.68
N SER A 87 21.66 -3.28 0.58
CA SER A 87 22.62 -4.39 0.47
C SER A 87 24.07 -3.92 0.23
N THR A 88 24.28 -2.62 0.00
CA THR A 88 25.62 -2.06 -0.26
C THR A 88 26.37 -1.77 1.04
N SER A 89 27.69 -1.86 1.01
CA SER A 89 28.55 -1.68 2.21
C SER A 89 28.43 -0.31 2.88
N ASN A 90 27.98 0.71 2.15
CA ASN A 90 27.88 2.08 2.62
C ASN A 90 26.43 2.49 2.93
N SER A 91 25.49 1.54 2.96
CA SER A 91 24.09 1.88 3.16
C SER A 91 23.80 2.32 4.59
N SER A 92 23.14 3.47 4.72
CA SER A 92 22.51 3.90 5.95
C SER A 92 21.07 3.39 6.07
N TRP A 93 20.64 2.38 5.32
CA TRP A 93 19.28 1.85 5.47
C TRP A 93 19.15 0.96 6.72
N PRO A 94 18.13 1.11 7.58
CA PRO A 94 17.89 0.18 8.70
C PRO A 94 17.60 -1.23 8.21
N THR A 95 18.28 -2.24 8.76
CA THR A 95 18.16 -3.64 8.32
C THR A 95 16.78 -4.24 8.62
N ASN A 96 16.10 -3.73 9.63
CA ASN A 96 14.77 -4.15 10.07
C ASN A 96 13.64 -3.31 9.46
N TYR A 97 13.87 -2.61 8.33
CA TYR A 97 12.85 -1.76 7.71
C TYR A 97 12.65 -2.03 6.21
N HIS A 98 11.44 -2.43 5.83
CA HIS A 98 11.06 -2.74 4.45
C HIS A 98 10.20 -1.64 3.81
N LEU A 99 10.45 -1.31 2.54
CA LEU A 99 9.58 -0.41 1.78
C LEU A 99 8.96 -1.08 0.55
N THR A 100 7.67 -0.83 0.37
CA THR A 100 6.94 -1.09 -0.88
C THR A 100 6.65 0.24 -1.58
N LEU A 101 7.01 0.34 -2.86
CA LEU A 101 6.71 1.55 -3.64
C LEU A 101 5.20 1.59 -3.94
N SER A 102 4.50 2.66 -3.58
CA SER A 102 3.13 2.92 -4.03
C SER A 102 3.20 3.68 -5.36
N ALA A 103 2.63 3.09 -6.41
CA ALA A 103 2.58 3.69 -7.74
C ALA A 103 1.15 3.69 -8.30
N ASP A 104 0.92 4.50 -9.32
CA ASP A 104 -0.31 4.50 -10.11
C ASP A 104 -0.08 4.03 -11.56
N ALA A 105 -1.15 3.95 -12.33
CA ALA A 105 -1.14 3.44 -13.69
C ALA A 105 -0.25 4.25 -14.64
N SER A 106 -0.15 5.56 -14.41
CA SER A 106 0.66 6.47 -15.24
C SER A 106 2.17 6.27 -15.04
N GLN A 107 2.55 5.65 -13.93
CA GLN A 107 3.94 5.48 -13.50
C GLN A 107 4.57 4.14 -13.94
N ARG A 108 4.03 3.50 -14.99
CA ARG A 108 4.49 2.18 -15.46
C ARG A 108 6.01 2.05 -15.62
N SER A 109 6.69 3.02 -16.25
CA SER A 109 8.13 2.90 -16.50
C SER A 109 8.93 2.91 -15.19
N VAL A 110 8.55 3.80 -14.27
CA VAL A 110 9.15 3.93 -12.93
C VAL A 110 8.90 2.64 -12.13
N ALA A 111 7.65 2.18 -12.07
CA ALA A 111 7.30 0.95 -11.37
C ALA A 111 8.10 -0.25 -11.91
N THR A 112 8.20 -0.37 -13.24
CA THR A 112 8.97 -1.45 -13.87
C THR A 112 10.44 -1.39 -13.50
N GLN A 113 11.05 -0.21 -13.46
CA GLN A 113 12.44 -0.03 -13.03
C GLN A 113 12.67 -0.52 -11.60
N TYR A 114 11.77 -0.19 -10.67
CA TYR A 114 11.88 -0.62 -9.27
C TYR A 114 11.65 -2.13 -9.11
N LEU A 115 10.70 -2.71 -9.85
CA LEU A 115 10.47 -4.15 -9.89
C LEU A 115 11.71 -4.90 -10.38
N GLN A 116 12.34 -4.45 -11.47
CA GLN A 116 13.59 -5.02 -11.99
C GLN A 116 14.75 -4.92 -11.00
N SER A 117 14.76 -3.90 -10.16
CA SER A 117 15.79 -3.67 -9.16
C SER A 117 15.55 -4.45 -7.85
N GLY A 118 14.55 -5.35 -7.81
CA GLY A 118 14.22 -6.14 -6.62
C GLY A 118 13.30 -5.45 -5.61
N GLY A 119 12.71 -4.31 -5.98
CA GLY A 119 11.69 -3.62 -5.18
C GLY A 119 10.31 -4.19 -5.44
N ASN A 120 9.42 -4.08 -4.45
CA ASN A 120 8.00 -4.41 -4.61
C ASN A 120 7.20 -3.14 -4.90
N VAL A 121 6.17 -3.25 -5.73
CA VAL A 121 5.33 -2.12 -6.14
C VAL A 121 3.86 -2.42 -5.86
N ALA A 122 3.21 -1.56 -5.10
CA ALA A 122 1.78 -1.62 -4.87
C ALA A 122 1.01 -0.83 -5.92
N LEU A 123 -0.01 -1.47 -6.50
CA LEU A 123 -0.91 -0.90 -7.51
C LEU A 123 -2.36 -1.20 -7.12
N VAL A 124 -3.27 -0.27 -7.43
CA VAL A 124 -4.70 -0.45 -7.19
C VAL A 124 -5.39 -0.90 -8.46
N PHE A 125 -6.22 -1.94 -8.37
CA PHE A 125 -6.92 -2.54 -9.49
C PHE A 125 -8.44 -2.53 -9.31
N SER A 126 -9.16 -2.57 -10.44
CA SER A 126 -10.61 -2.77 -10.49
C SER A 126 -11.03 -3.40 -11.83
N PRO A 127 -12.05 -4.27 -11.86
CA PRO A 127 -12.82 -4.78 -10.71
C PRO A 127 -12.10 -5.87 -9.92
N GLU A 128 -11.18 -6.60 -10.55
CA GLU A 128 -10.52 -7.77 -9.98
C GLU A 128 -8.99 -7.65 -10.06
N LEU A 129 -8.29 -8.43 -9.25
CA LEU A 129 -6.83 -8.55 -9.32
C LEU A 129 -6.46 -9.53 -10.44
N PRO A 130 -5.67 -9.15 -11.45
CA PRO A 130 -5.13 -10.10 -12.40
C PRO A 130 -4.05 -10.95 -11.72
N SER A 131 -3.74 -12.14 -12.24
CA SER A 131 -2.63 -12.97 -11.72
C SER A 131 -1.24 -12.39 -12.02
N SER A 132 -1.16 -11.53 -13.03
CA SER A 132 0.06 -10.81 -13.42
C SER A 132 -0.29 -9.46 -14.03
N TRP A 133 0.64 -8.52 -14.00
CA TRP A 133 0.49 -7.22 -14.64
C TRP A 133 1.86 -6.68 -15.06
N TRP A 134 1.94 -6.04 -16.23
CA TRP A 134 3.21 -5.57 -16.82
C TRP A 134 4.32 -6.62 -16.91
N GLY A 135 3.97 -7.91 -16.92
CA GLY A 135 4.93 -9.02 -16.94
C GLY A 135 5.40 -9.52 -15.57
N TYR A 136 4.89 -8.95 -14.48
CA TYR A 136 5.22 -9.34 -13.10
C TYR A 136 4.04 -10.05 -12.43
N PRO A 137 4.29 -10.99 -11.50
CA PRO A 137 3.24 -11.59 -10.70
C PRO A 137 2.56 -10.53 -9.83
N VAL A 138 1.25 -10.67 -9.64
CA VAL A 138 0.44 -9.82 -8.77
C VAL A 138 0.01 -10.66 -7.58
N LEU A 139 0.41 -10.22 -6.38
CA LEU A 139 0.02 -10.81 -5.11
C LEU A 139 -1.17 -10.05 -4.53
N ASP A 140 -2.06 -10.75 -3.84
CA ASP A 140 -3.21 -10.14 -3.19
C ASP A 140 -2.80 -9.43 -1.90
N GLY A 141 -2.65 -8.11 -1.96
CA GLY A 141 -2.30 -7.26 -0.81
C GLY A 141 -3.43 -7.11 0.21
N ASP A 142 -4.66 -7.56 -0.09
CA ASP A 142 -5.76 -7.53 0.87
C ASP A 142 -5.70 -8.71 1.87
N GLN A 143 -4.90 -9.76 1.61
CA GLN A 143 -4.81 -10.94 2.48
C GLN A 143 -3.98 -10.72 3.74
N SER A 144 -2.97 -9.85 3.67
CA SER A 144 -2.09 -9.53 4.80
C SER A 144 -1.41 -8.20 4.52
N ASP A 145 -0.98 -7.46 5.54
CA ASP A 145 -0.18 -6.25 5.34
C ASP A 145 1.34 -6.53 5.41
N ALA A 146 1.77 -7.77 5.73
CA ALA A 146 3.17 -8.13 5.94
C ALA A 146 3.98 -8.25 4.64
N ARG A 147 4.15 -7.14 3.92
CA ARG A 147 4.79 -7.07 2.58
C ARG A 147 6.26 -7.47 2.57
N PHE A 148 6.93 -7.39 3.72
CA PHE A 148 8.32 -7.84 3.88
C PHE A 148 8.50 -9.36 3.69
N LEU A 149 7.41 -10.13 3.72
CA LEU A 149 7.40 -11.57 3.42
C LEU A 149 7.17 -11.88 1.95
N ASP A 150 6.74 -10.90 1.16
CA ASP A 150 6.53 -11.10 -0.27
C ASP A 150 7.87 -11.37 -0.98
N PRO A 151 7.88 -12.22 -2.02
CA PRO A 151 9.01 -12.29 -2.94
C PRO A 151 9.39 -10.91 -3.48
N THR A 152 10.66 -10.70 -3.79
CA THR A 152 11.13 -9.43 -4.36
C THR A 152 10.78 -9.32 -5.83
N GLY A 153 10.52 -8.10 -6.31
CA GLY A 153 10.20 -7.84 -7.71
C GLY A 153 8.76 -8.21 -8.07
N THR A 154 7.84 -8.12 -7.11
CA THR A 154 6.43 -8.46 -7.31
C THR A 154 5.52 -7.25 -7.20
N ILE A 155 4.38 -7.31 -7.88
CA ILE A 155 3.32 -6.33 -7.71
C ILE A 155 2.43 -6.74 -6.54
N VAL A 156 2.20 -5.82 -5.62
CA VAL A 156 1.20 -5.95 -4.56
C VAL A 156 -0.11 -5.33 -5.08
N GLY A 157 -1.07 -6.18 -5.46
CA GLY A 157 -2.37 -5.74 -5.95
C GLY A 157 -3.33 -5.43 -4.81
N LEU A 158 -3.90 -4.23 -4.82
CA LEU A 158 -4.96 -3.80 -3.90
C LEU A 158 -6.25 -3.58 -4.68
N ARG A 159 -7.39 -3.97 -4.12
CA ARG A 159 -8.69 -3.68 -4.75
C ARG A 159 -9.12 -2.24 -4.47
N ALA A 160 -9.68 -1.57 -5.48
CA ALA A 160 -10.25 -0.25 -5.31
C ALA A 160 -11.41 -0.26 -4.28
N LYS A 161 -11.30 0.59 -3.26
CA LYS A 161 -12.30 0.75 -2.18
C LYS A 161 -12.76 2.21 -2.09
N GLY A 162 -14.00 2.42 -1.66
CA GLY A 162 -14.58 3.75 -1.47
C GLY A 162 -14.48 4.60 -2.74
N ARG A 163 -13.95 5.83 -2.62
CA ARG A 163 -13.83 6.78 -3.74
C ARG A 163 -12.95 6.28 -4.88
N ALA A 164 -12.00 5.37 -4.63
CA ALA A 164 -11.16 4.83 -5.69
C ALA A 164 -11.97 3.99 -6.71
N GLN A 165 -13.14 3.46 -6.34
CA GLN A 165 -13.96 2.68 -7.28
C GLN A 165 -14.47 3.51 -8.47
N VAL A 166 -14.55 4.83 -8.28
CA VAL A 166 -15.06 5.80 -9.24
C VAL A 166 -13.95 6.72 -9.76
N ASP A 167 -12.71 6.24 -9.66
CA ASP A 167 -11.52 6.97 -10.07
C ASP A 167 -11.59 7.46 -11.52
N THR A 168 -11.28 8.75 -11.71
CA THR A 168 -11.14 9.42 -12.99
C THR A 168 -9.72 9.93 -13.23
N ASP A 169 -8.83 9.78 -12.24
CA ASP A 169 -7.52 10.42 -12.21
C ASP A 169 -6.40 9.43 -12.57
N HIS A 170 -6.76 8.27 -13.12
CA HIS A 170 -5.84 7.17 -13.50
C HIS A 170 -5.03 6.60 -12.32
N PHE A 171 -5.59 6.69 -11.10
CA PHE A 171 -5.07 6.03 -9.93
C PHE A 171 -5.32 4.51 -9.96
N VAL A 172 -6.47 4.09 -10.48
CA VAL A 172 -6.91 2.69 -10.50
C VAL A 172 -6.72 2.06 -11.87
N ILE A 173 -5.93 0.99 -11.90
CA ILE A 173 -5.71 0.19 -13.10
C ILE A 173 -6.95 -0.65 -13.40
N ARG A 174 -7.43 -0.58 -14.64
CA ARG A 174 -8.55 -1.38 -15.13
C ARG A 174 -8.12 -2.34 -16.25
N PRO A 175 -7.76 -3.58 -15.92
CA PRO A 175 -7.43 -4.60 -16.92
C PRO A 175 -8.62 -4.88 -17.84
N CYS A 176 -8.35 -5.03 -19.14
CA CYS A 176 -9.38 -5.46 -20.08
C CYS A 176 -9.63 -6.98 -19.91
N PRO A 177 -10.86 -7.43 -19.62
CA PRO A 177 -11.16 -8.85 -19.44
C PRO A 177 -10.90 -9.68 -20.71
N ASN A 178 -11.13 -9.10 -21.88
CA ASN A 178 -10.91 -9.78 -23.17
C ASN A 178 -9.43 -9.89 -23.54
N CYS A 179 -8.59 -8.94 -23.13
CA CYS A 179 -7.15 -8.97 -23.44
C CYS A 179 -6.30 -9.56 -22.31
N GLY A 180 -6.87 -9.69 -21.12
CA GLY A 180 -6.19 -10.21 -19.93
C GLY A 180 -4.98 -9.36 -19.51
N PRO A 181 -4.04 -9.96 -18.76
CA PRO A 181 -2.92 -9.26 -18.11
C PRO A 181 -1.85 -8.72 -19.09
N VAL A 182 -1.87 -9.19 -20.33
CA VAL A 182 -1.01 -8.69 -21.44
C VAL A 182 -1.70 -7.60 -22.27
N GLY A 183 -2.95 -7.30 -21.95
CA GLY A 183 -3.75 -6.24 -22.53
C GLY A 183 -3.27 -4.85 -22.13
N PRO A 184 -3.70 -3.80 -22.87
CA PRO A 184 -3.61 -2.46 -22.33
C PRO A 184 -4.56 -2.33 -21.14
N GLU A 185 -4.27 -1.36 -20.30
CA GLU A 185 -5.27 -0.80 -19.40
C GLU A 185 -6.42 -0.17 -20.21
N MET A 186 -7.64 -0.33 -19.72
CA MET A 186 -8.80 0.33 -20.30
C MET A 186 -8.75 1.84 -20.03
N GLN A 187 -8.99 2.64 -21.07
CA GLN A 187 -8.99 4.10 -20.99
C GLN A 187 -10.38 4.61 -20.61
N LEU A 188 -10.43 5.64 -19.77
CA LEU A 188 -11.67 6.35 -19.51
C LEU A 188 -12.11 7.10 -20.77
N THR A 189 -13.30 6.81 -21.28
CA THR A 189 -13.83 7.41 -22.52
C THR A 189 -15.14 8.18 -22.32
N GLY A 190 -15.78 8.06 -21.16
CA GLY A 190 -17.00 8.78 -20.88
C GLY A 190 -17.29 8.85 -19.39
N PHE A 191 -17.86 9.96 -18.96
CA PHE A 191 -18.29 10.20 -17.59
C PHE A 191 -19.64 10.90 -17.61
N ASP A 192 -20.61 10.35 -16.89
CA ASP A 192 -21.95 10.92 -16.76
C ASP A 192 -22.26 11.18 -15.28
N THR A 193 -22.36 12.45 -14.92
CA THR A 193 -22.74 12.92 -13.58
C THR A 193 -24.24 13.17 -13.43
N THR A 194 -25.05 12.89 -14.44
CA THR A 194 -26.51 12.98 -14.33
C THR A 194 -27.06 11.77 -13.56
N THR A 195 -28.38 11.60 -13.51
CA THR A 195 -29.16 10.67 -12.66
C THR A 195 -28.61 9.24 -12.43
N GLN A 196 -27.65 8.75 -13.22
CA GLN A 196 -27.08 7.41 -13.12
C GLN A 196 -25.57 7.32 -12.83
N HIS A 197 -24.86 8.44 -12.59
CA HIS A 197 -23.47 8.49 -12.09
C HIS A 197 -22.60 7.32 -12.61
N SER A 198 -22.06 7.45 -13.83
CA SER A 198 -21.39 6.33 -14.51
C SER A 198 -20.08 6.71 -15.19
N LEU A 199 -19.13 5.77 -15.22
CA LEU A 199 -17.93 5.82 -16.07
C LEU A 199 -18.01 4.77 -17.15
N THR A 200 -17.59 5.16 -18.35
CA THR A 200 -17.38 4.27 -19.47
C THR A 200 -15.90 4.17 -19.73
N HIS A 201 -15.36 2.95 -19.68
CA HIS A 201 -13.99 2.66 -20.05
C HIS A 201 -13.96 1.83 -21.33
N ALA A 202 -12.97 2.04 -22.19
CA ALA A 202 -12.77 1.29 -23.42
C ALA A 202 -11.35 0.76 -23.56
N CYS A 203 -11.22 -0.47 -24.06
CA CYS A 203 -9.96 -1.08 -24.42
C CYS A 203 -9.56 -0.64 -25.83
N LEU A 204 -8.44 0.07 -25.94
CA LEU A 204 -7.93 0.54 -27.24
C LEU A 204 -7.44 -0.60 -28.17
N ARG A 205 -7.28 -1.82 -27.65
CA ARG A 205 -6.83 -2.99 -28.44
C ARG A 205 -7.99 -3.76 -29.06
N CYS A 206 -8.95 -4.21 -28.25
CA CYS A 206 -10.05 -5.06 -28.72
C CYS A 206 -11.38 -4.33 -28.86
N GLY A 207 -11.43 -3.04 -28.51
CA GLY A 207 -12.64 -2.24 -28.53
C GLY A 207 -13.61 -2.55 -27.40
N HIS A 208 -13.36 -3.52 -26.52
CA HIS A 208 -14.24 -3.86 -25.39
C HIS A 208 -14.52 -2.64 -24.50
N HIS A 209 -15.77 -2.46 -24.06
CA HIS A 209 -16.18 -1.36 -23.20
C HIS A 209 -16.91 -1.87 -21.96
N VAL A 210 -16.66 -1.19 -20.84
CA VAL A 210 -17.30 -1.46 -19.55
C VAL A 210 -17.92 -0.16 -19.05
N VAL A 211 -19.17 -0.24 -18.62
CA VAL A 211 -19.88 0.86 -17.94
C VAL A 211 -20.05 0.50 -16.48
N SER A 212 -19.39 1.24 -15.60
CA SER A 212 -19.53 1.13 -14.15
C SER A 212 -20.46 2.22 -13.65
N LYS A 213 -21.58 1.84 -13.04
CA LYS A 213 -22.51 2.76 -12.38
C LYS A 213 -22.25 2.78 -10.89
N TRP A 214 -22.42 3.94 -10.26
CA TRP A 214 -22.35 4.05 -8.81
C TRP A 214 -23.38 5.00 -8.26
N THR A 215 -23.64 4.86 -6.98
CA THR A 215 -24.40 5.84 -6.19
C THR A 215 -23.48 6.36 -5.11
N LEU A 216 -23.35 7.68 -4.99
CA LEU A 216 -22.70 8.28 -3.82
C LEU A 216 -23.65 8.04 -2.64
N ARG A 217 -23.48 6.95 -1.90
CA ARG A 217 -24.09 6.86 -0.56
C ARG A 217 -23.40 7.90 0.31
N GLY A 218 -24.20 8.74 0.97
CA GLY A 218 -23.69 9.77 1.88
C GLY A 218 -22.67 9.19 2.86
N SER A 219 -21.68 10.00 3.23
CA SER A 219 -20.45 9.63 3.94
C SER A 219 -20.60 9.12 5.39
N ASN A 220 -21.64 8.36 5.72
CA ASN A 220 -21.95 7.93 7.09
C ASN A 220 -22.22 6.42 7.29
N GLU A 221 -22.03 5.56 6.30
CA GLU A 221 -22.18 4.10 6.50
C GLU A 221 -20.81 3.39 6.44
N GLN A 222 -20.38 2.85 7.58
CA GLN A 222 -19.24 1.95 7.72
C GLN A 222 -19.55 0.60 7.03
N PRO A 223 -18.59 -0.04 6.33
CA PRO A 223 -18.79 -1.37 5.79
C PRO A 223 -18.89 -2.44 6.90
N ASP A 224 -19.76 -3.42 6.67
CA ASP A 224 -20.04 -4.61 7.51
C ASP A 224 -18.78 -5.49 7.70
N PRO A 225 -18.38 -5.83 8.95
CA PRO A 225 -17.15 -6.56 9.25
C PRO A 225 -17.26 -8.09 9.15
N SER A 226 -18.25 -8.67 8.47
CA SER A 226 -18.44 -10.12 8.44
C SER A 226 -17.85 -10.81 7.20
N SER A 227 -16.51 -10.92 7.13
CA SER A 227 -15.85 -12.06 6.47
C SER A 227 -14.37 -12.19 6.90
N ASN A 228 -14.13 -13.05 7.88
CA ASN A 228 -12.82 -13.66 8.15
C ASN A 228 -12.74 -14.96 7.32
N PRO A 229 -11.55 -15.43 6.87
CA PRO A 229 -10.74 -16.20 7.84
C PRO A 229 -9.19 -16.27 7.62
N ILE A 230 -8.54 -16.77 8.68
CA ILE A 230 -7.22 -17.44 8.81
C ILE A 230 -5.92 -16.60 8.87
N VAL A 231 -5.58 -16.27 10.11
CA VAL A 231 -4.26 -16.29 10.83
C VAL A 231 -2.98 -16.39 9.97
N SER A 232 -2.23 -15.29 9.95
CA SER A 232 -0.77 -15.24 9.73
C SER A 232 -0.05 -15.32 11.09
N PRO A 233 1.17 -15.88 11.20
CA PRO A 233 1.92 -15.97 12.47
C PRO A 233 2.59 -14.64 12.89
N ALA A 234 2.04 -13.48 12.52
CA ALA A 234 2.59 -12.18 12.85
C ALA A 234 1.59 -11.35 13.68
N VAL A 235 2.05 -10.79 14.80
CA VAL A 235 1.32 -9.72 15.49
C VAL A 235 1.63 -8.42 14.74
N ILE A 236 0.60 -7.81 14.19
CA ILE A 236 0.69 -6.56 13.42
C ILE A 236 0.03 -5.47 14.26
N CYS A 237 0.78 -4.40 14.52
CA CYS A 237 0.29 -3.17 15.14
C CYS A 237 -0.18 -2.16 14.08
#